data_AF-A0A5C4K1C5-F1
#
_entry.id   AF-A0A5C4K1C5-F1
#
_cell.length_a   1.000
_cell.length_b   1.000
_cell.length_c   1.000
_cell.angle_alpha   90.00
_cell.angle_beta   90.00
_cell.angle_gamma   90.00
#
_symmetry.space_group_name_H-M   'P 1'
#
loop_
_entity.id
_entity.type
_entity.pdbx_description
1 polymer ?
#
loop_
_entity_poly.entity_id
_entity_poly.type
_entity_poly.pdbx_seq_one_letter_code
_entity_poly.pdbx_strand_id
1 'polypeptide(L)' 'MQVRFTAAGTPLAVRYDGRIWAVAAEPVRWFTRADWWNTAKRAPVGCGDLVSIEHWQVQVRLICPQVGFTGM' A
#
# COMPACT_ATOMS: atom_id res chain seq x y z
N MET A 1 -1.17 1.05 -9.82
CA MET A 1 -1.67 1.33 -8.46
C MET A 1 -0.79 2.40 -7.82
N GLN A 2 -1.36 3.37 -7.10
CA GLN A 2 -0.61 4.39 -6.36
C GLN A 2 -1.20 4.58 -4.96
N VAL A 3 -0.36 4.91 -3.98
CA VAL A 3 -0.78 5.16 -2.60
C VAL A 3 -0.30 6.55 -2.18
N ARG A 4 -1.17 7.33 -1.54
CA ARG A 4 -0.82 8.60 -0.91
C ARG A 4 -0.67 8.38 0.59
N PHE A 5 0.35 8.99 1.16
CA PHE A 5 0.65 8.91 2.58
C PHE A 5 0.50 10.29 3.24
N THR A 6 0.30 10.28 4.55
CA THR A 6 0.48 11.46 5.40
C THR A 6 1.97 11.82 5.48
N ALA A 7 2.28 12.99 6.05
CA ALA A 7 3.67 13.37 6.34
C ALA A 7 4.39 12.39 7.29
N ALA A 8 3.63 11.68 8.12
CA ALA A 8 4.15 10.65 9.02
C ALA A 8 4.35 9.27 8.34
N GLY A 9 4.02 9.14 7.06
CA GLY A 9 4.16 7.87 6.33
C GLY A 9 2.98 6.90 6.52
N THR A 10 1.84 7.34 7.05
CA THR A 10 0.63 6.50 7.18
C THR A 10 -0.20 6.57 5.89
N PRO A 11 -0.71 5.44 5.36
CA PRO A 11 -1.59 5.46 4.19
C PRO A 11 -2.83 6.33 4.39
N LEU A 12 -3.17 7.15 3.39
CA LEU A 12 -4.31 8.07 3.41
C LEU A 12 -5.32 7.75 2.31
N ALA A 13 -4.85 7.44 1.11
CA ALA A 13 -5.70 7.15 -0.03
C ALA A 13 -5.00 6.24 -1.05
N VAL A 14 -5.78 5.42 -1.75
CA VAL A 14 -5.31 4.52 -2.80
C VAL A 14 -5.97 4.90 -4.13
N ARG A 15 -5.16 5.03 -5.18
CA ARG A 15 -5.65 5.09 -6.56
C ARG A 15 -5.56 3.69 -7.17
N TYR A 16 -6.73 3.11 -7.42
CA TYR A 16 -6.89 1.77 -7.96
C TYR A 16 -8.05 1.78 -8.95
N ASP A 17 -7.82 1.16 -10.11
CA ASP A 17 -8.79 1.06 -11.21
C ASP A 17 -9.39 2.43 -11.63
N GLY A 18 -8.51 3.42 -11.81
CA GLY A 18 -8.91 4.80 -12.17
C GLY A 18 -9.67 5.57 -11.07
N ARG A 19 -10.05 4.92 -9.98
CA ARG A 19 -10.83 5.48 -8.87
C ARG A 19 -9.95 5.81 -7.67
N ILE A 20 -10.42 6.75 -6.84
CA ILE A 20 -9.76 7.13 -5.59
C ILE A 20 -10.57 6.57 -4.42
N TRP A 21 -9.86 5.85 -3.55
CA TRP A 21 -10.39 5.24 -2.35
C TRP A 21 -9.72 5.86 -1.13
N ALA A 22 -10.48 6.38 -0.18
CA ALA A 22 -9.95 6.92 1.07
C ALA A 22 -9.78 5.79 2.08
N VAL A 23 -8.71 5.83 2.88
CA VAL A 23 -8.58 4.97 4.06
C VAL A 23 -9.72 5.29 5.02
N ALA A 24 -10.43 4.26 5.46
CA ALA A 24 -11.69 4.36 6.21
C ALA A 24 -11.59 3.84 7.66
N ALA A 25 -10.50 3.19 8.01
CA ALA A 25 -10.20 2.71 9.35
C ALA A 25 -8.69 2.83 9.62
N GLU A 26 -8.27 2.73 10.87
CA GLU A 26 -6.86 2.78 11.25
C GLU A 26 -6.08 1.67 10.53
N PRO A 27 -5.04 2.00 9.74
CA PRO A 27 -4.26 0.99 9.04
C PRO A 27 -3.46 0.10 9.99
N VAL A 28 -3.34 -1.18 9.65
CA VAL A 28 -2.49 -2.11 10.39
C VAL A 28 -1.12 -2.16 9.72
N ARG A 29 -0.06 -1.99 10.51
CA ARG A 29 1.33 -2.00 10.07
C ARG A 29 2.10 -3.13 10.75
N TRP A 30 2.83 -3.92 9.98
CA TRP A 30 3.73 -4.94 10.52
C TRP A 30 4.93 -5.17 9.62
N PHE A 31 5.92 -5.90 10.14
CA PHE A 31 7.11 -6.29 9.40
C PHE A 31 7.19 -7.82 9.32
N THR A 32 7.63 -8.32 8.18
CA THR A 32 8.01 -9.72 7.99
C THR A 32 9.48 -9.79 7.58
N ARG A 33 10.06 -10.99 7.61
CA ARG A 33 11.45 -11.21 7.21
C ARG A 33 11.53 -11.82 5.81
N ALA A 34 12.37 -11.24 4.97
CA ALA A 34 12.75 -11.81 3.68
C ALA A 34 14.04 -12.62 3.84
N ASP A 35 13.98 -13.89 3.46
CA ASP A 35 15.17 -14.73 3.32
C ASP A 35 15.79 -14.47 1.94
N TRP A 36 16.29 -13.25 1.71
CA TRP A 36 16.79 -12.84 0.39
C TRP A 36 17.92 -13.75 -0.13
N TRP A 37 18.65 -14.42 0.76
CA TRP A 37 19.69 -15.39 0.40
C TRP A 37 19.15 -16.64 -0.30
N ASN A 38 17.85 -16.93 -0.20
CA ASN A 38 17.21 -17.99 -0.96
C ASN A 38 16.98 -17.59 -2.43
N THR A 39 16.87 -16.28 -2.71
CA THR A 39 16.55 -15.77 -4.05
C THR A 39 17.73 -15.09 -4.75
N ALA A 40 18.77 -14.68 -4.00
CA ALA A 40 19.96 -14.03 -4.55
C ALA A 40 21.27 -14.56 -3.95
N LYS A 41 22.31 -14.66 -4.78
CA LYS A 41 23.64 -15.17 -4.37
C LYS A 41 24.44 -14.23 -3.46
N ARG A 42 24.14 -12.93 -3.47
CA ARG A 42 24.86 -11.90 -2.70
C ARG A 42 23.92 -10.76 -2.31
N ALA A 43 24.22 -10.14 -1.18
CA ALA A 43 23.50 -8.97 -0.69
C ALA A 43 23.64 -7.81 -1.70
N PRO A 44 22.54 -7.12 -2.04
CA PRO A 44 22.59 -5.88 -2.79
C PRO A 44 23.45 -4.83 -2.07
N VAL A 45 24.45 -4.29 -2.76
CA VAL A 45 25.32 -3.23 -2.22
C VAL A 45 24.54 -1.91 -2.12
N GLY A 46 24.71 -1.18 -1.02
CA GLY A 46 24.07 0.12 -0.81
C GLY A 46 22.61 0.05 -0.38
N CYS A 47 22.08 -1.15 -0.14
CA CYS A 47 20.75 -1.34 0.43
C CYS A 47 20.90 -1.65 1.93
N GLY A 48 20.20 -0.89 2.78
CA GLY A 48 20.30 -0.98 4.24
C GLY A 48 19.63 -2.23 4.79
N ASP A 49 18.46 -2.08 5.41
CA ASP A 49 17.70 -3.21 5.91
C ASP A 49 17.21 -4.10 4.75
N LEU A 50 17.90 -5.23 4.55
CA LEU A 50 17.63 -6.20 3.48
C LEU A 50 16.57 -7.24 3.85
N VAL A 51 16.24 -7.32 5.14
CA VAL A 51 15.45 -8.42 5.69
C VAL A 51 14.06 -7.96 6.11
N SER A 52 13.85 -6.70 6.51
CA SER A 52 12.51 -6.22 6.82
C SER A 52 11.71 -5.94 5.56
N ILE A 53 10.58 -6.63 5.41
CA ILE A 53 9.52 -6.23 4.48
C ILE A 53 8.42 -5.60 5.32
N GLU A 54 8.17 -4.32 5.08
CA GLU A 54 7.05 -3.59 5.67
C GLU A 54 5.76 -3.93 4.93
N HIS A 55 4.71 -4.22 5.71
CA HIS A 55 3.37 -4.49 5.21
C HIS A 55 2.36 -3.51 5.80
N TRP A 56 1.40 -3.13 4.97
CA TRP A 56 0.24 -2.34 5.38
C TRP A 56 -1.04 -3.06 4.96
N GLN A 57 -1.96 -3.22 5.90
CA GLN A 57 -3.35 -3.57 5.61
C GLN A 57 -4.19 -2.31 5.78
N VAL A 58 -4.89 -1.94 4.72
CA VAL A 58 -5.75 -0.76 4.67
C VAL A 58 -7.17 -1.16 4.36
N GLN A 59 -8.13 -0.64 5.13
CA GLN A 59 -9.54 -0.67 4.76
C GLN A 59 -9.88 0.64 4.06
N VAL A 60 -10.49 0.56 2.88
CA VAL A 60 -10.74 1.73 2.04
C VAL A 60 -12.20 1.84 1.64
N ARG A 61 -12.66 3.08 1.45
CA ARG A 61 -14.00 3.42 0.94
C ARG A 61 -13.89 4.30 -0.30
N LEU A 62 -14.77 4.08 -1.28
CA LEU A 62 -14.79 4.87 -2.51
C LEU A 62 -15.21 6.32 -2.20
N ILE A 63 -14.43 7.29 -2.65
CA ILE A 63 -14.69 8.73 -2.35
C ILE A 63 -15.65 9.34 -3.37
N CYS A 64 -15.77 8.74 -4.56
CA CYS A 64 -16.71 9.14 -5.60
C CYS A 64 -17.39 7.89 -6.18
N PRO A 65 -18.66 7.62 -5.87
CA PRO A 65 -19.44 6.73 -6.71
C PRO A 65 -19.53 7.38 -8.09
N GLN A 66 -19.26 6.64 -9.17
CA GLN A 66 -19.60 7.14 -10.50
C GLN A 66 -21.09 7.51 -10.48
N VAL A 67 -21.38 8.80 -10.55
CA VAL A 67 -22.73 9.27 -10.85
C VAL A 67 -22.99 8.87 -12.30
N GLY A 68 -23.71 7.77 -12.51
CA GLY A 68 -24.16 7.34 -13.83
C GLY A 68 -24.14 5.82 -14.03
N PHE A 69 -25.24 5.16 -13.65
CA PHE A 69 -26.09 4.37 -14.55
C PHE A 69 -27.37 3.96 -13.80
N THR A 70 -28.17 4.97 -13.39
CA THR A 70 -29.62 4.78 -13.30
C THR A 70 -30.15 5.37 -14.59
N GLY A 71 -30.45 4.51 -15.56
CA GLY A 71 -30.92 4.91 -16.88
C GLY A 71 -31.54 3.71 -17.59
N MET A 72 -32.87 3.64 -17.46
CA MET A 72 -33.86 2.72 -18.03
C MET A 72 -33.96 1.32 -17.41
#